data_AF-A0A4V2JEY5-F1
#
_entry.id   AF-A0A4V2JEY5-F1
#
_cell.length_a   1.000
_cell.length_b   1.000
_cell.length_c   1.000
_cell.angle_alpha   90.00
_cell.angle_beta   90.00
_cell.angle_gamma   90.00
#
_symmetry.space_group_name_H-M   'P 1'
#
loop_
_entity.id
_entity.type
_entity.pdbx_description
1 polymer ?
#
loop_
_entity_poly.entity_id
_entity_poly.type
_entity_poly.pdbx_seq_one_letter_code
_entity_poly.pdbx_strand_id
1 'polypeptide(L)'
;MNRLVSLGGVLLAAAMLAGCSSPSAITSSSGRIIAVAPEPSDAAEDALAQGAVGWSEGGCLTLEGGSPNLIVFPHGTTLDGDTVVLPDGTEIQAGDDVSLGGGFHGAISAADQLPDVPRACITPEVFWASGEVQ
;
A
#
# COMPACT_ATOMS: atom_id res chain seq x y z
N MET A 1 -36.07 -16.22 53.82
CA MET A 1 -37.32 -15.98 53.08
C MET A 1 -37.09 -14.83 52.11
N ASN A 2 -37.02 -15.19 50.83
CA ASN A 2 -37.32 -14.48 49.56
C ASN A 2 -36.88 -13.02 49.38
N ARG A 3 -35.86 -12.76 48.54
CA ARG A 3 -35.84 -12.66 47.06
C ARG A 3 -36.43 -11.36 46.53
N LEU A 4 -35.58 -10.49 45.99
CA LEU A 4 -35.87 -9.71 44.78
C LEU A 4 -34.58 -9.67 43.94
N VAL A 5 -34.61 -10.43 42.85
CA VAL A 5 -33.59 -10.51 41.80
C VAL A 5 -33.82 -9.29 40.89
N SER A 6 -32.85 -8.38 40.82
CA SER A 6 -32.87 -7.32 39.80
C SER A 6 -31.99 -7.74 38.63
N LEU A 7 -32.63 -8.08 37.51
CA LEU A 7 -32.01 -8.24 36.20
C LEU A 7 -31.42 -6.89 35.77
N GLY A 8 -30.09 -6.77 35.79
CA GLY A 8 -29.36 -5.68 35.14
C GLY A 8 -28.61 -6.23 33.95
N GLY A 9 -29.31 -6.45 32.83
CA GLY A 9 -28.69 -6.83 31.56
C GLY A 9 -27.89 -5.66 31.01
N VAL A 10 -26.57 -5.69 31.16
CA VAL A 10 -25.67 -4.77 30.46
C VAL A 10 -25.53 -5.29 29.03
N LEU A 11 -26.34 -4.73 28.12
CA LEU A 11 -26.06 -4.79 26.68
C LEU A 11 -24.75 -4.02 26.44
N LEU A 12 -23.63 -4.74 26.34
CA LEU A 12 -22.42 -4.19 25.73
C LEU A 12 -22.66 -4.11 24.22
N ALA A 13 -23.01 -2.92 23.76
CA ALA A 13 -23.01 -2.58 22.35
C ALA A 13 -21.56 -2.64 21.83
N ALA A 14 -21.21 -3.75 21.18
CA ALA A 14 -19.98 -3.85 20.41
C ALA A 14 -20.13 -2.96 19.16
N ALA A 15 -19.57 -1.76 19.22
CA ALA A 15 -19.43 -0.89 18.06
C ALA A 15 -18.43 -1.53 17.10
N MET A 16 -18.93 -2.30 16.13
CA MET A 16 -18.18 -2.75 14.96
C MET A 16 -17.87 -1.50 14.13
N LEU A 17 -16.71 -0.88 14.36
CA LEU A 17 -16.15 0.08 13.41
C LEU A 17 -15.81 -0.72 12.16
N ALA A 18 -16.71 -0.72 11.19
CA ALA A 18 -16.39 -1.11 9.82
C ALA A 18 -15.36 -0.10 9.30
N GLY A 19 -14.08 -0.39 9.52
CA GLY A 19 -12.99 0.40 8.98
C GLY A 19 -12.97 0.20 7.47
N CYS A 20 -13.30 1.24 6.71
CA CYS A 20 -12.91 1.30 5.31
C CYS A 20 -11.37 1.32 5.28
N SER A 21 -10.73 0.25 4.79
CA SER A 21 -9.30 0.27 4.55
C SER A 21 -9.03 1.21 3.38
N SER A 22 -8.32 2.31 3.64
CA SER A 22 -7.82 3.21 2.59
C SER A 22 -6.38 2.82 2.25
N PRO A 23 -5.92 3.00 1.00
CA PRO A 23 -4.52 2.72 0.68
C PRO A 23 -3.61 3.51 1.62
N SER A 24 -2.56 2.86 2.10
CA SER A 24 -1.75 3.38 3.20
C SER A 24 -0.34 3.73 2.76
N ALA A 25 0.26 4.71 3.42
CA ALA A 25 1.68 4.99 3.32
C ALA A 25 2.41 4.38 4.51
N ILE A 26 3.39 3.51 4.26
CA ILE A 26 4.28 2.98 5.30
C ILE A 26 5.58 3.78 5.27
N THR A 27 6.00 4.30 6.41
CA THR A 27 7.22 5.11 6.54
C THR A 27 8.26 4.39 7.41
N SER A 28 9.50 4.27 6.93
CA SER A 28 10.62 3.72 7.70
C SER A 28 11.21 4.74 8.68
N SER A 29 12.09 4.26 9.56
CA SER A 29 12.82 5.12 10.50
C SER A 29 13.81 6.10 9.82
N SER A 30 14.21 5.82 8.58
CA SER A 30 15.06 6.71 7.77
C SER A 30 14.26 7.71 6.94
N GLY A 31 12.91 7.65 6.99
CA GLY A 31 12.01 8.51 6.24
C GLY A 31 11.68 8.02 4.83
N ARG A 32 11.95 6.74 4.51
CA ARG A 32 11.50 6.14 3.25
C ARG A 32 10.04 5.78 3.29
N ILE A 33 9.35 5.94 2.16
CA ILE A 33 7.91 5.77 2.06
C ILE A 33 7.57 4.77 0.96
N ILE A 34 6.68 3.83 1.25
CA ILE A 34 6.00 3.01 0.25
C ILE A 34 4.49 3.21 0.32
N ALA A 35 3.82 3.14 -0.83
CA ALA A 35 2.37 3.10 -0.91
C ALA A 35 1.91 1.63 -0.97
N VAL A 36 0.84 1.29 -0.25
CA VAL A 36 0.32 -0.08 -0.13
C VAL A 36 -1.19 -0.08 -0.33
N ALA A 37 -1.67 -1.01 -1.17
CA ALA A 37 -3.08 -1.21 -1.42
C ALA A 37 -3.84 -1.61 -0.13
N PRO A 38 -5.09 -1.16 0.05
CA PRO A 38 -5.87 -1.33 1.27
C PRO A 38 -6.39 -2.74 1.48
N GLU A 39 -6.53 -3.47 0.38
CA GLU A 39 -7.09 -4.79 0.33
C GLU A 39 -6.44 -5.55 -0.84
N PRO A 40 -6.45 -6.89 -0.80
CA PRO A 40 -6.05 -7.70 -1.95
C PRO A 40 -6.90 -7.32 -3.16
N SER A 41 -6.25 -7.15 -4.31
CA SER A 41 -6.93 -6.87 -5.57
C SER A 41 -7.09 -8.16 -6.36
N ASP A 42 -8.31 -8.46 -6.77
CA ASP A 42 -8.61 -9.50 -7.77
C ASP A 42 -8.57 -8.92 -9.20
N ALA A 43 -8.13 -7.67 -9.37
CA ALA A 43 -8.02 -7.06 -10.69
C ALA A 43 -6.90 -7.74 -11.50
N ALA A 44 -7.30 -8.41 -12.58
CA ALA A 44 -6.39 -8.94 -13.58
C ALA A 44 -6.03 -7.83 -14.56
N GLU A 45 -5.05 -7.01 -14.20
CA GLU A 45 -4.44 -6.04 -15.10
C GLU A 45 -3.20 -6.68 -15.75
N ASP A 46 -3.13 -6.64 -17.08
CA ASP A 46 -2.09 -7.32 -17.89
C ASP A 46 -0.89 -6.40 -18.22
N ALA A 47 -0.65 -5.35 -17.42
CA ALA A 47 0.53 -4.50 -17.63
C ALA A 47 1.73 -5.08 -16.87
N LEU A 48 2.92 -4.85 -17.44
CA LEU A 48 4.18 -5.29 -16.87
C LEU A 48 5.10 -4.08 -16.75
N ALA A 49 5.44 -3.72 -15.52
CA ALA A 49 6.37 -2.65 -15.23
C ALA A 49 7.75 -3.24 -14.95
N GLN A 50 8.76 -2.83 -15.73
CA GLN A 50 10.13 -3.34 -15.66
C GLN A 50 11.13 -2.21 -15.53
N GLY A 51 12.13 -2.40 -14.67
CA GLY A 51 13.24 -1.47 -14.50
C GLY A 51 13.75 -1.44 -13.07
N ALA A 52 14.76 -0.60 -12.83
CA ALA A 52 15.30 -0.39 -11.50
C ALA A 52 14.29 0.32 -10.60
N VAL A 53 14.22 -0.05 -9.32
CA VAL A 53 13.51 0.75 -8.31
C VAL A 53 14.45 1.71 -7.61
N GLY A 54 13.94 2.87 -7.25
CA GLY A 54 14.73 3.94 -6.63
C GLY A 54 13.91 4.82 -5.72
N TRP A 55 14.59 5.46 -4.77
CA TRP A 55 13.97 6.45 -3.88
C TRP A 55 13.94 7.81 -4.57
N SER A 56 12.74 8.37 -4.73
CA SER A 56 12.56 9.75 -5.17
C SER A 56 13.11 10.77 -4.16
N GLU A 57 13.21 12.04 -4.57
CA GLU A 57 13.58 13.16 -3.68
C GLU A 57 12.62 13.28 -2.48
N GLY A 58 11.34 12.92 -2.67
CA GLY A 58 10.34 12.86 -1.60
C GLY A 58 10.46 11.66 -0.68
N GLY A 59 11.44 10.77 -0.90
CA GLY A 59 11.68 9.57 -0.10
C GLY A 59 10.82 8.36 -0.49
N CYS A 60 10.07 8.44 -1.59
CA CYS A 60 9.08 7.43 -1.98
C CYS A 60 9.66 6.44 -2.98
N LEU A 61 9.35 5.15 -2.84
CA LEU A 61 9.84 4.15 -3.78
C LEU A 61 9.12 4.27 -5.12
N THR A 62 9.89 4.41 -6.18
CA THR A 62 9.41 4.56 -7.55
C THR A 62 10.10 3.58 -8.47
N LEU A 63 9.44 3.20 -9.56
CA LEU A 63 10.12 2.59 -10.69
C LEU A 63 10.86 3.68 -11.47
N GLU A 64 12.17 3.52 -11.62
CA GLU A 64 13.02 4.44 -12.36
C GLU A 64 12.81 4.28 -13.87
N GLY A 65 12.88 5.39 -14.61
CA GLY A 65 12.65 5.44 -16.04
C GLY A 65 12.65 6.87 -16.57
N GLY A 66 12.26 7.06 -17.83
CA GLY A 66 12.16 8.39 -18.44
C GLY A 66 11.16 9.32 -17.72
N SER A 67 10.18 8.74 -17.03
CA SER A 67 9.34 9.42 -16.05
C SER A 67 9.09 8.45 -14.90
N PRO A 68 9.55 8.74 -13.67
CA PRO A 68 9.42 7.82 -12.56
C PRO A 68 7.96 7.66 -12.16
N ASN A 69 7.58 6.43 -11.86
CA ASN A 69 6.22 6.06 -11.46
C ASN A 69 6.21 5.59 -10.01
N LEU A 70 5.34 6.17 -9.17
CA LEU A 70 5.05 5.65 -7.85
C LEU A 70 4.52 4.23 -7.96
N ILE A 71 5.06 3.33 -7.13
CA ILE A 71 4.58 1.96 -7.03
C ILE A 71 3.62 1.89 -5.84
N VAL A 72 2.40 1.43 -6.08
CA VAL A 72 1.47 1.00 -5.05
C VAL A 72 1.61 -0.52 -4.93
N PHE A 73 2.22 -0.95 -3.83
CA PHE A 73 2.48 -2.36 -3.57
C PHE A 73 1.22 -3.11 -3.14
N PRO A 74 1.18 -4.44 -3.32
CA PRO A 74 0.04 -5.26 -2.92
C PRO A 74 -0.22 -5.18 -1.41
N HIS A 75 -1.48 -5.33 -1.03
CA HIS A 75 -1.86 -5.45 0.37
C HIS A 75 -1.05 -6.53 1.10
N GLY A 76 -0.58 -6.20 2.30
CA GLY A 76 0.29 -7.07 3.10
C GLY A 76 1.78 -6.86 2.89
N THR A 77 2.16 -6.00 1.93
CA THR A 77 3.55 -5.55 1.78
C THR A 77 3.99 -4.76 3.02
N THR A 78 5.23 -5.00 3.46
CA THR A 78 5.83 -4.31 4.61
C THR A 78 7.14 -3.63 4.23
N LEU A 79 7.65 -2.78 5.12
CA LEU A 79 8.93 -2.10 4.98
C LEU A 79 9.80 -2.43 6.20
N ASP A 80 10.78 -3.31 6.02
CA ASP A 80 11.76 -3.68 7.07
C ASP A 80 13.06 -2.90 6.86
N GLY A 81 13.28 -1.90 7.71
CA GLY A 81 14.27 -0.87 7.43
C GLY A 81 13.90 -0.13 6.14
N ASP A 82 14.72 -0.28 5.10
CA ASP A 82 14.47 0.27 3.76
C ASP A 82 14.26 -0.85 2.71
N THR A 83 14.02 -2.08 3.15
CA THR A 83 13.70 -3.23 2.29
C THR A 83 12.19 -3.41 2.22
N VAL A 84 11.64 -3.43 1.02
CA VAL A 84 10.23 -3.77 0.79
C VAL A 84 10.09 -5.28 0.81
N VAL A 85 9.19 -5.80 1.64
CA VAL A 85 8.91 -7.24 1.72
C VAL A 85 7.49 -7.48 1.23
N LEU A 86 7.36 -8.12 0.08
CA LEU A 86 6.09 -8.48 -0.53
C LEU A 86 5.36 -9.57 0.27
N PRO A 87 4.05 -9.78 0.07
CA PRO A 87 3.28 -10.76 0.82
C PRO A 87 3.77 -12.21 0.68
N ASP A 88 4.45 -12.54 -0.42
CA ASP A 88 5.05 -13.85 -0.66
C ASP A 88 6.45 -14.01 -0.03
N GLY A 89 6.96 -12.95 0.62
CA GLY A 89 8.28 -12.88 1.23
C GLY A 89 9.39 -12.39 0.30
N THR A 90 9.09 -12.04 -0.95
CA THR A 90 10.08 -11.45 -1.85
C THR A 90 10.56 -10.10 -1.32
N GLU A 91 11.87 -9.90 -1.31
CA GLU A 91 12.51 -8.66 -0.87
C GLU A 91 12.89 -7.80 -2.07
N ILE A 92 12.61 -6.50 -2.00
CA ILE A 92 12.97 -5.50 -3.02
C ILE A 92 13.69 -4.35 -2.32
N GLN A 93 14.84 -3.96 -2.85
CA GLN A 93 15.65 -2.82 -2.39
C GLN A 93 15.88 -1.83 -3.52
N ALA A 94 16.13 -0.57 -3.17
CA ALA A 94 16.53 0.42 -4.15
C ALA A 94 17.81 -0.01 -4.89
N GLY A 95 17.80 0.09 -6.21
CA GLY A 95 18.83 -0.41 -7.12
C GLY A 95 18.51 -1.77 -7.74
N ASP A 96 17.52 -2.50 -7.23
CA ASP A 96 17.10 -3.77 -7.82
C ASP A 96 16.33 -3.54 -9.12
N ASP A 97 16.63 -4.33 -10.15
CA ASP A 97 15.80 -4.46 -11.33
C ASP A 97 14.60 -5.36 -11.02
N VAL A 98 13.39 -4.82 -11.12
CA VAL A 98 12.15 -5.53 -10.87
C VAL A 98 11.34 -5.71 -12.15
N SER A 99 10.43 -6.69 -12.09
CA SER A 99 9.48 -7.02 -13.14
C SER A 99 8.16 -7.32 -12.44
N LEU A 100 7.26 -6.34 -12.41
CA LEU A 100 6.04 -6.37 -11.61
C LEU A 100 4.80 -6.41 -12.52
N GLY A 101 3.93 -7.40 -12.30
CA GLY A 101 2.58 -7.39 -12.87
C GLY A 101 1.69 -6.32 -12.23
N GLY A 102 0.69 -5.82 -12.97
CA GLY A 102 -0.21 -4.78 -12.47
C GLY A 102 -0.84 -3.89 -13.54
N GLY A 103 -1.12 -2.63 -13.18
CA GLY A 103 -1.73 -1.65 -14.08
C GLY A 103 -1.28 -0.20 -13.83
N PHE A 104 -1.30 0.61 -14.89
CA PHE A 104 -0.96 2.04 -14.85
C PHE A 104 -2.22 2.90 -14.73
N HIS A 105 -2.21 3.80 -13.75
CA HIS A 105 -3.32 4.70 -13.44
C HIS A 105 -2.84 6.14 -13.42
N GLY A 106 -3.64 7.08 -13.95
CA GLY A 106 -3.26 8.49 -14.00
C GLY A 106 -3.24 9.17 -12.62
N ALA A 107 -2.44 10.23 -12.48
CA ALA A 107 -2.30 10.97 -11.22
C ALA A 107 -3.62 11.51 -10.66
N ILE A 108 -4.55 11.93 -11.52
CA ILE A 108 -5.85 12.46 -11.10
C ILE A 108 -6.65 11.37 -10.37
N SER A 109 -6.68 10.14 -10.91
CA SER A 109 -7.28 9.00 -10.23
C SER A 109 -6.50 8.60 -8.98
N ALA A 110 -5.17 8.68 -9.00
CA ALA A 110 -4.34 8.23 -7.89
C ALA A 110 -4.38 9.17 -6.68
N ALA A 111 -4.38 10.49 -6.86
CA ALA A 111 -4.35 11.44 -5.76
C ALA A 111 -5.60 11.37 -4.86
N ASP A 112 -6.76 11.09 -5.45
CA ASP A 112 -8.00 10.88 -4.69
C ASP A 112 -8.04 9.50 -4.01
N GLN A 113 -7.37 8.50 -4.60
CA GLN A 113 -7.30 7.15 -4.08
C GLN A 113 -6.23 6.98 -2.99
N LEU A 114 -5.18 7.80 -2.98
CA LEU A 114 -4.03 7.70 -2.08
C LEU A 114 -3.98 8.88 -1.09
N PRO A 115 -5.01 9.10 -0.24
CA PRO A 115 -5.10 10.29 0.60
C PRO A 115 -4.00 10.37 1.66
N ASP A 116 -3.47 9.22 2.08
CA ASP A 116 -2.43 9.11 3.12
C ASP A 116 -1.00 9.12 2.54
N VAL A 117 -0.86 9.04 1.21
CA VAL A 117 0.43 9.12 0.53
C VAL A 117 0.82 10.59 0.37
N PRO A 118 2.02 11.01 0.82
CA PRO A 118 2.45 12.40 0.69
C PRO A 118 2.40 12.89 -0.76
N ARG A 119 1.95 14.13 -0.98
CA ARG A 119 1.88 14.72 -2.32
C ARG A 119 3.21 14.72 -3.07
N ALA A 120 4.33 14.75 -2.36
CA ALA A 120 5.67 14.65 -2.94
C ALA A 120 5.96 13.28 -3.58
N CYS A 121 5.20 12.24 -3.23
CA CYS A 121 5.27 10.91 -3.83
C CYS A 121 4.40 10.76 -5.08
N ILE A 122 3.40 11.63 -5.27
CA ILE A 122 2.41 11.45 -6.34
C ILE A 122 3.04 11.84 -7.68
N THR A 123 3.20 10.83 -8.53
CA THR A 123 3.74 10.95 -9.88
C THR A 123 2.61 11.11 -10.91
N PRO A 124 2.89 11.62 -12.14
CA PRO A 124 1.90 11.77 -13.21
C PRO A 124 1.14 10.48 -13.57
N GLU A 125 1.82 9.34 -13.38
CA GLU A 125 1.28 8.00 -13.55
C GLU A 125 1.73 7.15 -12.36
N VAL A 126 0.85 6.28 -11.87
CA VAL A 126 1.05 5.42 -10.71
C VAL A 126 0.83 3.98 -11.13
N PHE A 127 1.74 3.10 -10.74
CA PHE A 127 1.66 1.68 -11.04
C PHE A 127 1.13 0.91 -9.84
N TRP A 128 0.00 0.23 -10.00
CA TRP A 128 -0.59 -0.65 -8.99
C TRP A 128 -0.10 -2.06 -9.23
N ALA A 129 0.79 -2.55 -8.37
CA ALA A 129 1.40 -3.87 -8.52
C ALA A 129 0.47 -4.97 -7.98
N SER A 130 0.34 -6.08 -8.72
CA SER A 130 -0.41 -7.28 -8.31
C SER A 130 0.35 -8.14 -7.29
N GLY A 131 1.66 -7.98 -7.22
CA GLY A 131 2.56 -8.77 -6.36
C GLY A 131 3.18 -9.95 -7.07
N GLU A 132 2.79 -10.20 -8.32
CA GLU A 132 3.45 -11.14 -9.19
C GLU A 132 4.77 -10.52 -9.67
N VAL A 133 5.87 -11.10 -9.22
CA VAL A 133 7.20 -10.82 -9.78
C VAL A 133 7.43 -11.81 -10.93
N GLN A 134 7.70 -11.29 -12.13
CA GLN A 134 7.84 -12.09 -13.36
C GLN A 134 9.29 -12.31 -13.78
#